data_AF-A0AA43JPW6-F1
#
_entry.id   AF-A0AA43JPW6-F1
#
_cell.length_a   1.000
_cell.length_b   1.000
_cell.length_c   1.000
_cell.angle_alpha   90.00
_cell.angle_beta   90.00
_cell.angle_gamma   90.00
#
_symmetry.space_group_name_H-M   'P 1'
#
loop_
_entity.id
_entity.type
_entity.pdbx_description
1 polymer ?
#
loop_
_entity_poly.entity_id
_entity_poly.type
_entity_poly.pdbx_seq_one_letter_code
_entity_poly.pdbx_strand_id
1 'polypeptide(L)'
;MADEMDNLLAAYQFAEAEQLLTTLPEPEQEPAAKRLLLARLACEPAARRRSNAIQAAARNHQFEALIELLDDPMTAPLLSVLPTELQDAAEIQFAAAESWRSRKIENHQRRLREASEALDAYDLRLARSLIGSVEDRYLSEEGREERDRLLLDLEARHMEAESLDATARMLEEELRPKRTKRWWNRD
;
A
#
# COMPACT_ATOMS: atom_id res chain seq x y z
N MET A 1 19.62 -17.00 -6.04
CA MET A 1 18.85 -17.76 -7.06
C MET A 1 18.89 -19.27 -6.80
N ALA A 2 19.95 -20.03 -7.13
CA ALA A 2 19.98 -21.49 -6.91
C ALA A 2 19.95 -21.86 -5.41
N ASP A 3 20.87 -21.29 -4.61
CA ASP A 3 20.95 -21.56 -3.16
C ASP A 3 19.69 -21.14 -2.37
N GLU A 4 18.98 -20.12 -2.83
CA GLU A 4 17.75 -19.70 -2.17
C GLU A 4 16.64 -20.70 -2.41
N MET A 5 16.45 -21.17 -3.65
CA MET A 5 15.39 -22.10 -4.02
C MET A 5 15.58 -23.50 -3.39
N ASP A 6 16.83 -23.94 -3.24
CA ASP A 6 17.16 -25.17 -2.51
C ASP A 6 16.86 -25.03 -1.01
N ASN A 7 17.10 -23.85 -0.43
CA ASN A 7 16.69 -23.55 0.95
C ASN A 7 15.16 -23.46 1.12
N LEU A 8 14.41 -23.09 0.06
CA LEU A 8 12.95 -23.04 0.06
C LEU A 8 12.33 -24.45 0.12
N LEU A 9 12.78 -25.34 -0.76
CA LEU A 9 12.36 -26.73 -0.76
C LEU A 9 12.70 -27.39 0.58
N ALA A 10 13.88 -27.12 1.12
CA ALA A 10 14.31 -27.66 2.40
C ALA A 10 13.45 -27.15 3.58
N ALA A 11 13.05 -25.88 3.61
CA ALA A 11 12.22 -25.33 4.69
C ALA A 11 10.79 -25.89 4.66
N TYR A 12 10.20 -26.00 3.47
CA TYR A 12 8.86 -26.55 3.30
C TYR A 12 8.83 -28.05 3.62
N GLN A 13 9.80 -28.80 3.10
CA GLN A 13 9.97 -30.22 3.39
C GLN A 13 10.25 -30.46 4.87
N PHE A 14 10.96 -29.56 5.54
CA PHE A 14 11.20 -29.65 6.97
C PHE A 14 9.91 -29.51 7.79
N ALA A 15 9.08 -28.50 7.50
CA ALA A 15 7.82 -28.27 8.21
C ALA A 15 6.82 -29.43 8.03
N GLU A 16 6.71 -29.97 6.82
CA GLU A 16 5.88 -31.16 6.55
C GLU A 16 6.44 -32.42 7.22
N ALA A 17 7.77 -32.60 7.19
CA ALA A 17 8.39 -33.80 7.75
C ALA A 17 8.43 -33.80 9.29
N GLU A 18 8.42 -32.64 9.97
CA GLU A 18 8.21 -32.57 11.43
C GLU A 18 6.83 -33.12 11.83
N GLN A 19 5.78 -32.81 11.06
CA GLN A 19 4.45 -33.37 11.28
C GLN A 19 4.43 -34.88 11.03
N LEU A 20 5.05 -35.34 9.93
CA LEU A 20 5.09 -36.76 9.58
C LEU A 20 5.89 -37.60 10.58
N LEU A 21 6.92 -37.04 11.22
CA LEU A 21 7.75 -37.75 12.20
C LEU A 21 6.91 -38.33 13.35
N THR A 22 5.89 -37.59 13.79
CA THR A 22 4.98 -38.01 14.86
C THR A 22 4.06 -39.18 14.47
N THR A 23 3.97 -39.51 13.18
CA THR A 23 3.10 -40.57 12.63
C THR A 23 3.86 -41.84 12.22
N LEU A 24 5.20 -41.83 12.24
CA LEU A 24 6.03 -42.96 11.85
C LEU A 24 6.25 -43.95 13.01
N PRO A 25 6.51 -45.25 12.74
CA PRO A 25 6.89 -46.21 13.76
C PRO A 25 8.30 -45.90 14.34
N GLU A 26 8.48 -46.08 15.66
CA GLU A 26 9.72 -45.78 16.41
C GLU A 26 11.06 -46.13 15.72
N PRO A 27 11.26 -47.32 15.11
CA PRO A 27 12.55 -47.64 14.46
C PRO A 27 12.89 -46.78 13.24
N GLU A 28 11.90 -46.15 12.62
CA GLU A 28 12.09 -45.26 11.46
C GLU A 28 12.19 -43.78 11.86
N GLN A 29 11.84 -43.46 13.11
CA GLN A 29 11.88 -42.08 13.63
C GLN A 29 13.32 -41.57 13.80
N GLU A 30 14.26 -42.38 14.29
CA GLU A 30 15.67 -41.96 14.45
C GLU A 30 16.34 -41.48 13.15
N PRO A 31 16.31 -42.24 12.03
CA PRO A 31 16.91 -41.78 10.78
C PRO A 31 16.15 -40.60 10.16
N ALA A 32 14.82 -40.53 10.32
CA ALA A 32 14.01 -39.42 9.85
C ALA A 32 14.29 -38.13 10.65
N ALA A 33 14.40 -38.22 11.98
CA ALA A 33 14.75 -37.11 12.88
C ALA A 33 16.13 -36.52 12.55
N LYS A 34 17.10 -37.37 12.23
CA LYS A 34 18.44 -36.92 11.82
C LYS A 34 18.42 -36.16 10.48
N ARG A 35 17.60 -36.58 9.51
CA ARG A 35 17.42 -35.87 8.23
C ARG A 35 16.73 -34.53 8.43
N LEU A 36 15.72 -34.48 9.28
CA LEU A 36 15.04 -33.25 9.69
C LEU A 36 16.01 -32.26 10.34
N LEU A 37 16.83 -32.73 11.27
CA LEU A 37 17.83 -31.88 11.94
C LEU A 37 18.81 -31.26 10.94
N LEU A 38 19.27 -32.03 9.94
CA LEU A 38 20.15 -31.52 8.89
C LEU A 38 19.46 -30.51 7.97
N ALA A 39 18.20 -30.74 7.62
CA ALA A 39 17.39 -29.78 6.86
C ALA A 39 17.17 -28.48 7.65
N ARG A 40 16.86 -28.58 8.95
CA ARG A 40 16.75 -27.44 9.87
C ARG A 40 18.01 -26.58 9.88
N LEU A 41 19.17 -27.22 10.05
CA LEU A 41 20.46 -26.54 10.10
C LEU A 41 20.82 -25.84 8.78
N ALA A 42 20.35 -26.37 7.64
CA ALA A 42 20.53 -25.73 6.34
C ALA A 42 19.66 -24.46 6.19
N CYS A 43 18.42 -24.47 6.70
CA CYS A 43 17.46 -23.36 6.58
C CYS A 43 17.61 -22.28 7.67
N GLU A 44 18.16 -22.62 8.84
CA GLU A 44 18.28 -21.71 9.98
C GLU A 44 19.00 -20.38 9.66
N PRO A 45 20.08 -20.32 8.87
CA PRO A 45 20.71 -19.06 8.50
C PRO A 45 19.80 -18.14 7.69
N ALA A 46 19.02 -18.69 6.75
CA ALA A 46 18.06 -17.93 5.95
C ALA A 46 16.91 -17.43 6.83
N ALA A 47 16.42 -18.27 7.73
CA ALA A 47 15.40 -17.92 8.72
C ALA A 47 15.85 -16.77 9.64
N ARG A 48 17.08 -16.84 10.17
CA ARG A 48 17.66 -15.77 11.00
C ARG A 48 17.81 -14.46 10.23
N ARG A 49 18.24 -14.50 8.97
CA ARG A 49 18.28 -13.30 8.12
C ARG A 49 16.89 -12.69 7.95
N ARG A 50 15.87 -13.52 7.74
CA ARG A 50 14.47 -13.08 7.63
C ARG A 50 13.98 -12.42 8.92
N SER A 51 14.19 -13.05 10.07
CA SER A 51 13.89 -12.47 11.38
C SER A 51 14.60 -11.15 11.62
N ASN A 52 15.87 -11.03 11.24
CA ASN A 52 16.63 -9.78 11.38
C ASN A 52 16.08 -8.68 10.48
N ALA A 53 15.66 -9.00 9.25
CA ALA A 53 15.03 -8.05 8.35
C ALA A 53 13.71 -7.51 8.93
N ILE A 54 12.87 -8.39 9.50
CA ILE A 54 11.62 -8.01 10.18
C ILE A 54 11.92 -7.07 11.36
N GLN A 55 12.88 -7.42 12.21
CA GLN A 55 13.25 -6.58 13.35
C GLN A 55 13.81 -5.22 12.91
N ALA A 56 14.62 -5.18 11.85
CA ALA A 56 15.17 -3.94 11.32
C ALA A 56 14.06 -3.04 10.75
N ALA A 57 13.15 -3.61 9.95
CA ALA A 57 12.01 -2.88 9.40
C ALA A 57 11.12 -2.33 10.52
N ALA A 58 10.84 -3.14 11.56
CA ALA A 58 10.06 -2.72 12.72
C ALA A 58 10.73 -1.57 13.50
N ARG A 59 12.03 -1.68 13.79
CA ARG A 59 12.79 -0.60 14.49
C ARG A 59 12.82 0.71 13.71
N ASN A 60 12.84 0.62 12.39
CA ASN A 60 12.81 1.78 11.50
C ASN A 60 11.38 2.25 11.17
N HIS A 61 10.34 1.64 11.75
CA HIS A 61 8.93 1.92 11.45
C HIS A 61 8.57 1.80 9.96
N GLN A 62 9.23 0.90 9.24
CA GLN A 62 9.02 0.64 7.82
C GLN A 62 7.88 -0.36 7.62
N PHE A 63 6.64 0.09 7.87
CA PHE A 63 5.46 -0.76 7.76
C PHE A 63 5.23 -1.33 6.36
N GLU A 64 5.61 -0.60 5.30
CA GLU A 64 5.53 -1.09 3.92
C GLU A 64 6.42 -2.32 3.70
N ALA A 65 7.67 -2.25 4.15
CA ALA A 65 8.60 -3.37 4.09
C ALA A 65 8.12 -4.57 4.93
N LEU A 66 7.46 -4.30 6.07
CA LEU A 66 6.86 -5.38 6.88
C LEU A 66 5.70 -6.07 6.16
N ILE A 67 4.86 -5.34 5.43
CA ILE A 67 3.80 -5.91 4.60
C ILE A 67 4.40 -6.72 3.44
N GLU A 68 5.43 -6.21 2.77
CA GLU A 68 6.10 -6.97 1.69
C GLU A 68 6.70 -8.28 2.21
N LEU A 69 7.28 -8.26 3.41
CA LEU A 69 7.78 -9.47 4.07
C LEU A 69 6.65 -10.42 4.48
N LEU A 70 5.51 -9.90 4.95
CA LEU A 70 4.35 -10.72 5.29
C LEU A 70 3.73 -11.39 4.06
N ASP A 71 3.58 -10.64 2.97
CA ASP A 71 3.01 -11.09 1.70
C ASP A 71 3.98 -12.03 0.95
N ASP A 72 5.27 -12.08 1.32
CA ASP A 72 6.24 -13.05 0.80
C ASP A 72 5.88 -14.46 1.31
N PRO A 73 5.50 -15.40 0.41
CA PRO A 73 5.08 -16.74 0.80
C PRO A 73 6.17 -17.52 1.54
N MET A 74 7.44 -17.09 1.46
CA MET A 74 8.59 -17.75 2.07
C MET A 74 8.84 -17.30 3.51
N THR A 75 8.21 -16.22 3.96
CA THR A 75 8.44 -15.71 5.31
C THR A 75 7.90 -16.65 6.37
N ALA A 76 6.66 -17.14 6.22
CA ALA A 76 6.06 -18.05 7.20
C ALA A 76 6.83 -19.39 7.33
N PRO A 77 7.19 -20.10 6.24
CA PRO A 77 7.98 -21.33 6.33
C PRO A 77 9.40 -21.13 6.89
N LEU A 78 10.02 -19.96 6.67
CA LEU A 78 11.33 -19.68 7.23
C LEU A 78 11.25 -19.38 8.73
N LEU A 79 10.23 -18.65 9.18
CA LEU A 79 10.06 -18.33 10.59
C LEU A 79 9.74 -19.58 11.43
N SER A 80 9.01 -20.56 10.89
CA SER A 80 8.66 -21.79 11.61
C SER A 80 9.88 -22.63 12.04
N VAL A 81 11.03 -22.42 11.38
CA VAL A 81 12.32 -23.07 11.70
C VAL A 81 12.98 -22.46 12.96
N LEU A 82 12.61 -21.23 13.33
CA LEU A 82 13.17 -20.52 14.48
C LEU A 82 12.46 -20.89 15.80
N PRO A 83 13.04 -20.54 16.96
CA PRO A 83 12.33 -20.63 18.24
C PRO A 83 11.03 -19.82 18.23
N THR A 84 10.01 -20.31 18.94
CA THR A 84 8.67 -19.72 18.99
C THR A 84 8.69 -18.25 19.42
N GLU A 85 9.62 -17.85 20.28
CA GLU A 85 9.72 -16.46 20.74
C GLU A 85 10.03 -15.48 19.60
N LEU A 86 10.81 -15.91 18.61
CA LEU A 86 11.10 -15.09 17.42
C LEU A 86 9.93 -15.08 16.44
N GLN A 87 9.15 -16.16 16.39
CA GLN A 87 7.92 -16.24 15.61
C GLN A 87 6.88 -15.27 16.17
N ASP A 88 6.58 -15.38 17.46
CA ASP A 88 5.63 -14.50 18.17
C ASP A 88 6.03 -13.02 18.03
N ALA A 89 7.31 -12.72 18.17
CA ALA A 89 7.82 -11.36 18.00
C ALA A 89 7.57 -10.82 16.59
N ALA A 90 7.75 -11.65 15.55
CA ALA A 90 7.48 -11.28 14.17
C ALA A 90 5.98 -11.10 13.91
N GLU A 91 5.13 -11.99 14.43
CA GLU A 91 3.67 -11.90 14.34
C GLU A 91 3.14 -10.59 14.92
N ILE A 92 3.67 -10.16 16.07
CA ILE A 92 3.31 -8.86 16.66
C ILE A 92 3.63 -7.70 15.69
N GLN A 93 4.78 -7.75 15.00
CA GLN A 93 5.14 -6.70 14.03
C GLN A 93 4.25 -6.74 12.78
N PHE A 94 3.89 -7.94 12.32
CA PHE A 94 2.99 -8.11 11.19
C PHE A 94 1.58 -7.62 11.50
N ALA A 95 1.04 -7.96 12.66
CA ALA A 95 -0.26 -7.43 13.12
C ALA A 95 -0.27 -5.89 13.18
N ALA A 96 0.84 -5.28 13.63
CA ALA A 96 0.98 -3.82 13.61
C ALA A 96 1.01 -3.26 12.18
N ALA A 97 1.71 -3.92 11.26
CA ALA A 97 1.78 -3.53 9.85
C ALA A 97 0.41 -3.67 9.15
N GLU A 98 -0.33 -4.75 9.42
CA GLU A 98 -1.69 -4.94 8.92
C GLU A 98 -2.64 -3.85 9.44
N SER A 99 -2.59 -3.56 10.74
CA SER A 99 -3.37 -2.47 11.33
C SER A 99 -3.07 -1.13 10.65
N TRP A 100 -1.79 -0.87 10.35
CA TRP A 100 -1.37 0.30 9.59
C TRP A 100 -1.92 0.30 8.16
N ARG A 101 -1.86 -0.84 7.45
CA ARG A 101 -2.42 -1.02 6.09
C ARG A 101 -3.92 -0.78 6.08
N SER A 102 -4.66 -1.32 7.05
CA SER A 102 -6.11 -1.10 7.20
C SER A 102 -6.43 0.38 7.41
N ARG A 103 -5.70 1.08 8.28
CA ARG A 103 -5.88 2.53 8.49
C ARG A 103 -5.56 3.34 7.24
N LYS A 104 -4.55 2.94 6.47
CA LYS A 104 -4.21 3.56 5.18
C LYS A 104 -5.37 3.42 4.18
N ILE A 105 -5.88 2.20 4.02
CA ILE A 105 -7.05 1.93 3.15
C ILE A 105 -8.24 2.79 3.56
N GLU A 106 -8.59 2.79 4.85
CA GLU A 106 -9.70 3.59 5.37
C GLU A 106 -9.51 5.09 5.12
N ASN A 107 -8.29 5.60 5.30
CA ASN A 107 -7.97 7.00 5.02
C ASN A 107 -8.13 7.33 3.53
N HIS A 108 -7.66 6.46 2.64
CA HIS A 108 -7.83 6.66 1.20
C HIS A 108 -9.31 6.62 0.77
N GLN A 109 -10.11 5.72 1.33
CA GLN A 109 -11.55 5.70 1.10
C GLN A 109 -12.24 6.96 1.64
N ARG A 110 -11.86 7.41 2.84
CA ARG A 110 -12.39 8.66 3.41
C ARG A 110 -12.06 9.86 2.52
N ARG A 111 -10.84 9.95 1.99
CA ARG A 111 -10.41 11.02 1.07
C ARG A 111 -11.22 11.04 -0.22
N LEU A 112 -11.60 9.89 -0.77
CA LEU A 112 -12.46 9.85 -1.96
C LEU A 112 -13.86 10.40 -1.64
N ARG A 113 -14.44 10.06 -0.48
CA ARG A 113 -15.71 10.65 -0.04
C ARG A 113 -15.61 12.16 0.17
N GLU A 114 -14.59 12.62 0.88
CA GLU A 114 -14.34 14.05 1.11
C GLU A 114 -14.09 14.79 -0.22
N ALA A 115 -13.45 14.16 -1.19
CA ALA A 115 -13.25 14.74 -2.52
C ALA A 115 -14.56 14.90 -3.29
N SER A 116 -15.44 13.89 -3.23
CA SER A 116 -16.79 13.96 -3.80
C SER A 116 -17.60 15.09 -3.16
N GLU A 117 -17.60 15.20 -1.83
CA GLU A 117 -18.26 16.29 -1.10
C GLU A 117 -17.68 17.67 -1.48
N ALA A 118 -16.36 17.79 -1.62
CA ALA A 118 -15.70 19.02 -2.05
C ALA A 118 -16.07 19.41 -3.48
N LEU A 119 -16.17 18.43 -4.40
CA LEU A 119 -16.66 18.67 -5.75
C LEU A 119 -18.08 19.21 -5.71
N ASP A 120 -18.98 18.59 -4.95
CA ASP A 120 -20.37 19.03 -4.80
C ASP A 120 -20.50 20.45 -4.25
N ALA A 121 -19.62 20.83 -3.33
CA ALA A 121 -19.51 22.20 -2.82
C ALA A 121 -18.79 23.19 -3.77
N TYR A 122 -18.35 22.73 -4.95
CA TYR A 122 -17.56 23.49 -5.92
C TYR A 122 -16.17 23.95 -5.44
N ASP A 123 -15.62 23.31 -4.40
CA ASP A 123 -14.23 23.52 -3.95
C ASP A 123 -13.26 22.64 -4.75
N LEU A 124 -13.02 23.05 -6.00
CA LEU A 124 -12.19 22.31 -6.96
C LEU A 124 -10.74 22.14 -6.47
N ARG A 125 -10.23 23.08 -5.68
CA ARG A 125 -8.85 23.03 -5.16
C ARG A 125 -8.72 21.94 -4.11
N LEU A 126 -9.66 21.88 -3.17
CA LEU A 126 -9.68 20.84 -2.14
C LEU A 126 -9.89 19.47 -2.77
N ALA A 127 -10.87 19.33 -3.68
CA ALA A 127 -11.12 18.09 -4.40
C ALA A 127 -9.87 17.57 -5.11
N ARG A 128 -9.19 18.42 -5.89
CA ARG A 128 -7.93 18.06 -6.57
C ARG A 128 -6.86 17.58 -5.61
N SER A 129 -6.69 18.27 -4.47
CA SER A 129 -5.70 17.90 -3.46
C SER A 129 -6.02 16.56 -2.81
N LEU A 130 -7.28 16.29 -2.50
CA LEU A 130 -7.71 15.05 -1.88
C LEU A 130 -7.50 13.87 -2.84
N ILE A 131 -7.99 13.98 -4.09
CA ILE A 131 -7.83 12.96 -5.12
C ILE A 131 -6.34 12.68 -5.40
N GLY A 132 -5.53 13.73 -5.59
CA GLY A 132 -4.11 13.59 -5.88
C GLY A 132 -3.28 12.98 -4.74
N SER A 133 -3.84 12.93 -3.53
CA SER A 133 -3.21 12.31 -2.35
C SER A 133 -3.59 10.84 -2.16
N VAL A 134 -4.45 10.29 -3.02
CA VAL A 134 -4.88 8.90 -2.97
C VAL A 134 -3.90 8.01 -3.73
N GLU A 135 -3.47 6.93 -3.10
CA GLU A 135 -2.50 5.98 -3.66
C GLU A 135 -3.22 4.71 -4.14
N ASP A 136 -3.04 4.33 -5.40
CA ASP A 136 -3.75 3.23 -6.09
C ASP A 136 -3.60 1.88 -5.40
N ARG A 137 -2.42 1.63 -4.81
CA ARG A 137 -2.07 0.38 -4.12
C ARG A 137 -2.96 0.09 -2.91
N TYR A 138 -3.64 1.11 -2.37
CA TYR A 138 -4.56 0.98 -1.24
C TYR A 138 -6.03 1.08 -1.64
N LEU A 139 -6.33 1.09 -2.93
CA LEU A 139 -7.69 1.09 -3.45
C LEU A 139 -8.12 -0.31 -3.90
N SER A 140 -9.37 -0.64 -3.61
CA SER A 140 -10.08 -1.71 -4.32
C SER A 140 -10.30 -1.31 -5.78
N GLU A 141 -10.74 -2.25 -6.61
CA GLU A 141 -11.15 -1.96 -7.99
C GLU A 141 -12.23 -0.88 -8.04
N GLU A 142 -13.31 -1.04 -7.26
CA GLU A 142 -14.36 -0.03 -7.09
C GLU A 142 -13.81 1.33 -6.64
N GLY A 143 -12.81 1.35 -5.74
CA GLY A 143 -12.18 2.58 -5.28
C GLY A 143 -11.37 3.29 -6.37
N ARG A 144 -10.74 2.53 -7.28
CA ARG A 144 -10.04 3.10 -8.45
C ARG A 144 -11.03 3.70 -9.44
N GLU A 145 -12.13 3.00 -9.71
CA GLU A 145 -13.21 3.51 -10.56
C GLU A 145 -13.83 4.78 -9.98
N GLU A 146 -14.06 4.84 -8.67
CA GLU A 146 -14.51 6.04 -7.95
C GLU A 146 -13.55 7.20 -8.16
N ARG A 147 -12.25 6.98 -7.95
CA ARG A 147 -11.24 8.02 -8.15
C ARG A 147 -11.23 8.53 -9.59
N ASP A 148 -11.28 7.63 -10.56
CA ASP A 148 -11.23 7.99 -11.97
C ASP A 148 -12.49 8.78 -12.38
N ARG A 149 -13.66 8.42 -11.84
CA ARG A 149 -14.88 9.23 -12.00
C ARG A 149 -14.72 10.63 -11.40
N LEU A 150 -14.22 10.73 -10.18
CA LEU A 150 -14.01 12.03 -9.52
C LEU A 150 -13.01 12.91 -10.27
N LEU A 151 -12.00 12.33 -10.94
CA LEU A 151 -11.09 13.06 -11.82
C LEU A 151 -11.82 13.64 -13.04
N LEU A 152 -12.66 12.84 -13.70
CA LEU A 152 -13.46 13.31 -14.83
C LEU A 152 -14.44 14.41 -14.42
N ASP A 153 -15.09 14.27 -13.27
CA ASP A 153 -16.01 15.27 -12.73
C ASP A 153 -15.28 16.57 -12.38
N LEU A 154 -14.08 16.48 -11.80
CA LEU A 154 -13.22 17.63 -11.52
C LEU A 154 -12.85 18.38 -12.80
N GLU A 155 -12.47 17.65 -13.86
CA GLU A 155 -12.15 18.25 -15.17
C GLU A 155 -13.36 18.94 -15.78
N ALA A 156 -14.53 18.30 -15.75
CA ALA A 156 -15.77 18.88 -16.25
C ALA A 156 -16.11 20.19 -15.52
N ARG A 157 -16.10 20.19 -14.19
CA ARG A 157 -16.39 21.41 -13.39
C ARG A 157 -15.33 22.51 -13.59
N HIS A 158 -14.08 22.14 -13.84
CA HIS A 158 -13.03 23.11 -14.18
C HIS A 158 -13.31 23.79 -15.52
N MET A 159 -13.70 23.03 -16.55
CA MET A 159 -14.09 23.61 -17.85
C MET A 159 -15.33 24.50 -17.73
N GLU A 160 -16.31 24.11 -16.92
CA GLU A 160 -17.48 24.95 -16.64
C GLU A 160 -17.09 26.26 -15.96
N ALA A 161 -16.21 26.22 -14.96
CA ALA A 161 -15.70 27.41 -14.29
C ALA A 161 -14.95 28.34 -15.25
N GLU A 162 -14.08 27.79 -16.11
CA GLU A 162 -13.37 28.56 -17.14
C GLU A 162 -14.33 29.20 -18.15
N SER A 163 -15.38 28.47 -18.56
CA SER A 163 -16.42 28.99 -19.45
C SER A 163 -17.16 30.16 -18.82
N LEU A 164 -17.57 30.03 -17.56
CA LEU A 164 -18.23 31.09 -16.81
C LEU A 164 -17.32 32.32 -16.66
N ASP A 165 -16.05 32.14 -16.32
CA ASP A 165 -15.07 33.23 -16.24
C ASP A 165 -14.88 33.94 -17.59
N ALA A 166 -14.84 33.20 -18.70
CA ALA A 166 -14.75 33.77 -20.03
C ALA A 166 -15.99 34.61 -20.37
N THR A 167 -17.19 34.11 -20.07
CA THR A 167 -18.44 34.86 -20.29
C THR A 167 -18.52 36.11 -19.40
N ALA A 168 -18.09 36.02 -18.14
CA ALA A 168 -18.04 37.15 -17.22
C ALA A 168 -17.12 38.26 -17.74
N ARG A 169 -15.91 37.91 -18.22
CA ARG A 169 -14.96 38.88 -18.81
C ARG A 169 -15.53 39.55 -20.06
N MET A 170 -16.22 38.81 -20.93
CA MET A 170 -16.87 39.39 -22.11
C MET A 170 -17.96 40.39 -21.72
N LEU A 171 -18.81 40.05 -20.76
CA LEU A 171 -19.87 40.94 -20.26
C LEU A 171 -19.28 42.20 -19.60
N GLU A 172 -18.21 42.06 -18.81
CA GLU A 172 -17.49 43.22 -18.25
C GLU A 172 -16.93 44.15 -19.32
N GLU A 173 -16.41 43.60 -20.43
CA GLU A 173 -15.88 44.38 -21.54
C GLU A 173 -16.97 45.11 -22.33
N GLU A 174 -18.13 44.46 -22.54
CA GLU A 174 -19.30 45.08 -23.19
C GLU A 174 -19.92 46.20 -22.35
N LEU A 175 -19.98 46.01 -21.03
CA LEU A 175 -20.51 46.99 -20.08
C LEU A 175 -19.51 48.11 -19.75
N ARG A 176 -18.26 48.02 -20.20
CA ARG A 176 -17.24 49.02 -19.93
C ARG A 176 -17.59 50.32 -20.68
N PRO A 177 -17.81 51.45 -19.98
CA PRO A 177 -18.21 52.69 -20.64
C PRO A 177 -17.12 53.13 -21.61
N LYS A 178 -17.47 53.25 -22.89
CA LYS A 178 -16.58 53.78 -23.93
C LYS A 178 -16.13 55.18 -23.52
N ARG A 179 -14.85 55.33 -23.14
CA ARG A 179 -14.22 56.63 -22.87
C ARG A 179 -14.37 57.49 -24.12
N THR A 180 -15.35 58.39 -24.12
CA THR A 180 -15.46 59.44 -25.13
C THR A 180 -14.21 60.30 -25.03
N LYS A 181 -13.32 60.20 -26.02
CA LYS A 181 -12.19 61.12 -26.17
C LYS A 181 -12.79 62.53 -26.34
N ARG A 182 -12.78 63.34 -25.27
CA ARG A 182 -13.00 64.78 -25.38
C ARG A 182 -11.83 65.34 -26.18
N TRP A 183 -12.09 65.57 -27.45
CA TRP A 183 -11.22 66.28 -28.37
C TRP A 183 -11.19 67.74 -27.91
N TRP A 184 -10.10 68.16 -27.27
CA TRP A 184 -9.86 69.57 -26.97
C TRP A 184 -9.27 70.19 -28.24
N ASN A 185 -10.13 70.74 -29.09
CA ASN A 185 -9.70 71.78 -30.01
C ASN A 185 -9.37 73.02 -29.18
N ARG A 186 -8.10 73.43 -29.20
CA ARG A 186 -7.69 74.79 -28.88
C ARG A 186 -7.24 75.44 -30.17
N ASP A 187 -8.06 76.37 -30.63
CA ASP A 187 -7.65 77.47 -31.49
C ASP A 187 -6.65 78.37 -30.76
#